data_AF-A0AAJ6QUN6-F1
#
_entry.id   AF-A0AAJ6QUN6-F1
#
_cell.length_a   1.000
_cell.length_b   1.000
_cell.length_c   1.000
_cell.angle_alpha   90.00
_cell.angle_beta   90.00
_cell.angle_gamma   90.00
#
_symmetry.space_group_name_H-M   'P 1'
#
loop_
_entity.id
_entity.type
_entity.pdbx_description
1 polymer ?
#
loop_
_entity_poly.entity_id
_entity_poly.type
_entity_poly.pdbx_seq_one_letter_code
_entity_poly.pdbx_strand_id
1 'polypeptide(L)'
;MLAVWNVLSTIFYGVLTLLSLPTFWCVMFVLLFETFISMCDVLLKLLGCLLQQMVFGELRLHDDSLGKDRLWNFVFYKFIFVFGVLNVSQAEAIVSWGAWFSLLGFLHLLTQLCQDRFDYISVPTQLPRGTHVRIVALLLGLLTACGFLHVAAYNHARNKGFNYFLLVDAEVFLISVKVAYAFVRYGVHMWETFAERTASDRRAEVSYYLELGLQLSILGVEFLHDLHMVIWGNVFLSMASVVISMRLHSTFTELKRRIGKHQHYARISQLLVGRYPSATADQLDDPCAICWENMHSARVLPCRHLFHETCLRSWLEQDISCPTCRLHLDIEKKHPKLEAANPDVDDDAPNVPGTSQHVFHFDGSRFISWLPTVSVELSTSPVVLEEFQRTE
;
A
#
# COMPACT_ATOMS: atom_id res chain seq x y z
N MET A 1 16.84 54.05 45.63
CA MET A 1 15.79 53.36 46.41
C MET A 1 14.40 53.61 45.83
N LEU A 2 13.85 54.82 45.92
CA LEU A 2 12.49 55.14 45.41
C LEU A 2 12.31 54.94 43.89
N ALA A 3 13.28 55.33 43.07
CA ALA A 3 13.20 55.10 41.61
C ALA A 3 13.20 53.61 41.25
N VAL A 4 13.98 52.80 41.95
CA VAL A 4 14.05 51.33 41.76
C VAL A 4 12.74 50.68 42.20
N TRP A 5 12.17 51.13 43.32
CA TRP A 5 10.87 50.67 43.82
C TRP A 5 9.73 50.98 42.84
N ASN A 6 9.70 52.19 42.28
CA ASN A 6 8.67 52.57 41.31
C ASN A 6 8.78 51.74 40.02
N VAL A 7 9.99 51.52 39.50
CA VAL A 7 10.21 50.67 38.32
C VAL A 7 9.75 49.23 38.59
N LEU A 8 10.11 48.64 39.73
CA LEU A 8 9.67 47.29 40.11
C LEU A 8 8.15 47.21 40.28
N SER A 9 7.53 48.22 40.88
CA SER A 9 6.08 48.30 41.04
C SER A 9 5.37 48.38 39.69
N THR A 10 5.85 49.21 38.75
CA THR A 10 5.28 49.33 37.41
C THR A 10 5.40 48.02 36.62
N ILE A 11 6.55 47.35 36.71
CA ILE A 11 6.75 46.03 36.11
C ILE A 11 5.79 45.02 36.73
N PHE A 12 5.62 45.01 38.05
CA PHE A 12 4.74 44.09 38.76
C PHE A 12 3.27 44.27 38.35
N TYR A 13 2.75 45.51 38.35
CA TYR A 13 1.39 45.78 37.89
C TYR A 13 1.20 45.53 36.39
N GLY A 14 2.23 45.77 35.57
CA GLY A 14 2.24 45.42 34.15
C GLY A 14 2.14 43.91 33.91
N VAL A 15 2.88 43.11 34.68
CA VAL A 15 2.79 41.64 34.65
C VAL A 15 1.44 41.15 35.18
N LEU A 16 0.90 41.77 36.23
CA LEU A 16 -0.42 41.42 36.78
C LEU A 16 -1.56 41.74 35.80
N THR A 17 -1.47 42.87 35.08
CA THR A 17 -2.43 43.22 34.03
C THR A 17 -2.33 42.27 32.83
N LEU A 18 -1.12 41.91 32.40
CA LEU A 18 -0.89 40.86 31.40
C LEU A 18 -1.48 39.51 31.82
N LEU A 19 -1.29 39.10 33.08
CA LEU A 19 -1.86 37.87 33.64
C LEU A 19 -3.38 37.93 33.83
N SER A 20 -3.98 39.12 33.92
CA SER A 20 -5.43 39.30 34.03
C SER A 20 -6.16 39.32 32.68
N LEU A 21 -5.41 39.44 31.57
CA LEU A 21 -5.99 39.49 30.23
C LEU A 21 -6.49 38.09 29.83
N PRO A 22 -7.76 37.93 29.43
CA PRO A 22 -8.29 36.65 28.98
C PRO A 22 -7.55 36.13 27.73
N THR A 23 -7.03 37.03 26.90
CA THR A 23 -6.20 36.69 25.73
C THR A 23 -4.88 36.03 26.12
N PHE A 24 -4.26 36.43 27.24
CA PHE A 24 -3.04 35.82 27.75
C PHE A 24 -3.27 34.35 28.14
N TRP A 25 -4.35 34.06 28.86
CA TRP A 25 -4.71 32.69 29.24
C TRP A 25 -5.09 31.83 28.03
N CYS A 26 -5.77 32.39 27.03
CA CYS A 26 -6.03 31.67 25.78
C CYS A 26 -4.71 31.30 25.06
N VAL A 27 -3.78 32.24 24.92
CA VAL A 27 -2.47 31.98 24.28
C VAL A 27 -1.67 30.96 25.09
N MET A 28 -1.65 31.08 26.42
CA MET A 28 -0.94 30.14 27.28
C MET A 28 -1.57 28.74 27.24
N PHE A 29 -2.91 28.64 27.20
CA PHE A 29 -3.61 27.37 27.05
C PHE A 29 -3.28 26.70 25.70
N VAL A 30 -3.28 27.46 24.60
CA VAL A 30 -2.85 26.97 23.28
C VAL A 30 -1.40 26.48 23.33
N LEU A 31 -0.46 27.24 23.91
CA LEU A 31 0.94 26.82 24.01
C LEU A 31 1.13 25.57 24.89
N LEU A 32 0.40 25.46 26.00
CA LEU A 32 0.43 24.27 26.86
C LEU A 32 -0.16 23.05 26.14
N PHE A 33 -1.22 23.24 25.36
CA PHE A 33 -1.83 22.18 24.57
C PHE A 33 -0.91 21.70 23.44
N GLU A 34 -0.27 22.64 22.72
CA GLU A 34 0.71 22.36 21.66
C GLU A 34 1.94 21.61 22.18
N THR A 35 2.46 22.03 23.34
CA THR A 35 3.59 21.34 23.97
C THR A 35 3.21 19.96 24.48
N PHE A 36 2.00 19.78 25.02
CA PHE A 36 1.50 18.46 25.43
C PHE A 36 1.41 17.50 24.23
N ILE A 37 0.87 17.95 23.09
CA ILE A 37 0.76 17.13 21.89
C ILE A 37 2.13 16.78 21.33
N SER A 38 3.03 17.77 21.25
CA SER A 38 4.42 17.53 20.83
C SER A 38 5.11 16.50 21.72
N MET A 39 4.86 16.52 23.03
CA MET A 39 5.37 15.52 23.97
C MET A 39 4.75 14.13 23.72
N CYS A 40 3.45 14.04 23.46
CA CYS A 40 2.79 12.79 23.09
C CYS A 40 3.36 12.21 21.79
N ASP A 41 3.64 13.04 20.78
CA ASP A 41 4.23 12.60 19.50
C ASP A 41 5.65 12.08 19.68
N VAL A 42 6.45 12.74 20.51
CA VAL A 42 7.80 12.25 20.88
C VAL A 42 7.70 10.91 21.61
N LEU A 43 6.76 10.77 22.55
CA LEU A 43 6.53 9.51 23.26
C LEU A 43 6.07 8.39 22.32
N LEU A 44 5.19 8.69 21.37
CA LEU A 44 4.77 7.76 20.31
C LEU A 44 5.97 7.31 19.48
N LYS A 45 6.84 8.25 19.08
CA LYS A 45 8.07 7.93 18.34
C LYS A 45 9.05 7.07 19.16
N LEU A 46 9.24 7.39 20.44
CA LEU A 46 10.05 6.59 21.36
C LEU A 46 9.48 5.19 21.56
N LEU A 47 8.17 5.07 21.74
CA LEU A 47 7.48 3.80 21.84
C LEU A 47 7.65 2.98 20.56
N GLY A 48 7.58 3.63 19.39
CA GLY A 48 7.90 3.02 18.10
C GLY A 48 9.29 2.42 18.05
N CYS A 49 10.31 3.22 18.39
CA CYS A 49 11.69 2.76 18.42
C CYS A 49 11.89 1.61 19.42
N LEU A 50 11.24 1.68 20.59
CA LEU A 50 11.32 0.66 21.63
C LEU A 50 10.64 -0.65 21.18
N LEU A 51 9.43 -0.58 20.63
CA LEU A 51 8.74 -1.73 20.05
C LEU A 51 9.54 -2.34 18.91
N GLN A 52 10.14 -1.49 18.07
CA GLN A 52 10.97 -1.93 16.96
C GLN A 52 12.22 -2.68 17.44
N GLN A 53 12.92 -2.16 18.46
CA GLN A 53 14.08 -2.83 19.04
C GLN A 53 13.70 -4.14 19.74
N MET A 54 12.60 -4.17 20.49
CA MET A 54 12.16 -5.37 21.22
C MET A 54 11.68 -6.50 20.30
N VAL A 55 10.99 -6.17 19.22
CA VAL A 55 10.35 -7.15 18.33
C VAL A 55 11.25 -7.51 17.14
N PHE A 56 12.00 -6.56 16.59
CA PHE A 56 12.66 -6.72 15.28
C PHE A 56 14.19 -6.61 15.29
N GLY A 57 14.84 -6.18 16.38
CA GLY A 57 16.30 -6.01 16.45
C GLY A 57 16.83 -4.85 15.57
N GLU A 58 18.09 -4.94 15.11
CA GLU A 58 18.69 -3.89 14.26
C GLU A 58 18.00 -3.80 12.88
N LEU A 59 17.56 -2.59 12.52
CA LEU A 59 16.99 -2.29 11.20
C LEU A 59 18.15 -2.06 10.21
N ARG A 60 18.11 -2.71 9.04
CA ARG A 60 19.17 -2.61 8.04
C ARG A 60 19.06 -1.28 7.28
N LEU A 61 20.19 -0.64 7.00
CA LEU A 61 20.31 0.71 6.40
C LEU A 61 19.59 0.93 5.05
N HIS A 62 19.13 -0.12 4.36
CA HIS A 62 18.41 -0.01 3.08
C HIS A 62 16.89 0.24 3.26
N ASP A 63 16.32 -0.08 4.43
CA ASP A 63 14.89 0.13 4.72
C ASP A 63 14.55 1.61 5.05
N ASP A 64 15.57 2.41 5.40
CA ASP A 64 15.37 3.75 5.97
C ASP A 64 14.90 4.79 4.93
N SER A 65 15.33 4.70 3.67
CA SER A 65 14.87 5.62 2.62
C SER A 65 13.45 5.31 2.17
N LEU A 66 13.11 4.04 2.00
CA LEU A 66 11.80 3.61 1.49
C LEU A 66 10.67 3.92 2.50
N GLY A 67 10.96 3.75 3.80
CA GLY A 67 10.03 4.12 4.87
C GLY A 67 9.79 5.63 4.95
N LYS A 68 10.82 6.45 4.72
CA LYS A 68 10.71 7.92 4.68
C LYS A 68 9.83 8.37 3.52
N ASP A 69 10.01 7.81 2.33
CA ASP A 69 9.21 8.19 1.15
C ASP A 69 7.71 7.86 1.34
N ARG A 70 7.41 6.69 1.91
CA ARG A 70 6.03 6.30 2.26
C ARG A 70 5.43 7.24 3.31
N LEU A 71 6.19 7.59 4.34
CA LEU A 71 5.75 8.52 5.39
C LEU A 71 5.49 9.92 4.84
N TRP A 72 6.38 10.45 4.01
CA TRP A 72 6.19 11.77 3.39
C TRP A 72 4.96 11.80 2.49
N ASN A 73 4.73 10.75 1.72
CA ASN A 73 3.51 10.61 0.92
C ASN A 73 2.25 10.61 1.80
N PHE A 74 2.26 9.89 2.91
CA PHE A 74 1.15 9.90 3.87
C PHE A 74 0.91 11.30 4.45
N VAL A 75 1.95 11.96 4.96
CA VAL A 75 1.86 13.29 5.56
C VAL A 75 1.35 14.32 4.56
N PHE A 76 1.88 14.31 3.33
CA PHE A 76 1.48 15.22 2.27
C PHE A 76 -0.01 15.05 1.91
N TYR A 77 -0.49 13.81 1.80
CA TYR A 77 -1.90 13.54 1.55
C TYR A 77 -2.79 14.02 2.69
N LYS A 78 -2.41 13.78 3.96
CA LYS A 78 -3.19 14.25 5.12
C LYS A 78 -3.21 15.76 5.24
N PHE A 79 -2.13 16.43 4.84
CA PHE A 79 -2.10 17.89 4.73
C PHE A 79 -3.16 18.40 3.73
N ILE A 80 -3.17 17.83 2.51
CA ILE A 80 -4.18 18.20 1.49
C ILE A 80 -5.59 17.90 1.99
N PHE A 81 -5.80 16.80 2.70
CA PHE A 81 -7.08 16.45 3.28
C PHE A 81 -7.57 17.46 4.33
N VAL A 82 -6.72 17.82 5.31
CA VAL A 82 -7.09 18.75 6.40
C VAL A 82 -7.40 20.15 5.87
N PHE A 83 -6.56 20.69 4.98
CA PHE A 83 -6.73 22.05 4.47
C PHE A 83 -7.69 22.11 3.27
N GLY A 84 -7.71 21.08 2.43
CA GLY A 84 -8.49 21.06 1.19
C GLY A 84 -9.90 20.53 1.35
N VAL A 85 -10.09 19.44 2.12
CA VAL A 85 -11.41 18.78 2.28
C VAL A 85 -12.10 19.26 3.55
N LEU A 86 -11.42 19.23 4.69
CA LEU A 86 -12.01 19.67 5.96
C LEU A 86 -12.07 21.20 6.11
N ASN A 87 -11.28 21.93 5.32
CA ASN A 87 -11.19 23.40 5.31
C ASN A 87 -11.09 24.01 6.71
N VAL A 88 -10.24 23.41 7.55
CA VAL A 88 -10.07 23.84 8.95
C VAL A 88 -9.14 25.05 9.00
N SER A 89 -9.65 26.18 9.48
CA SER A 89 -8.88 27.42 9.65
C SER A 89 -8.52 27.72 11.10
N GLN A 90 -9.13 27.02 12.06
CA GLN A 90 -8.89 27.21 13.49
C GLN A 90 -7.66 26.41 13.94
N ALA A 91 -6.73 27.07 14.63
CA ALA A 91 -5.50 26.46 15.14
C ALA A 91 -5.78 25.24 16.04
N GLU A 92 -6.70 25.36 17.00
CA GLU A 92 -7.06 24.26 17.91
C GLU A 92 -7.54 23.00 17.17
N ALA A 93 -8.34 23.20 16.12
CA ALA A 93 -8.84 22.10 15.31
C ALA A 93 -7.73 21.49 14.44
N ILE A 94 -6.85 22.30 13.84
CA ILE A 94 -5.68 21.81 13.07
C ILE A 94 -4.81 20.91 13.95
N VAL A 95 -4.56 21.33 15.18
CA VAL A 95 -3.74 20.60 16.15
C VAL A 95 -4.38 19.27 16.53
N SER A 96 -5.70 19.26 16.80
CA SER A 96 -6.43 18.02 17.10
C SER A 96 -6.40 17.01 15.95
N TRP A 97 -6.53 17.48 14.70
CA TRP A 97 -6.40 16.64 13.51
C TRP A 97 -4.96 16.17 13.29
N GLY A 98 -3.97 17.04 13.56
CA GLY A 98 -2.56 16.70 13.51
C GLY A 98 -2.20 15.57 14.47
N ALA A 99 -2.68 15.62 15.72
CA ALA A 99 -2.50 14.56 16.70
C ALA A 99 -3.18 13.25 16.27
N TRP A 100 -4.42 13.34 15.77
CA TRP A 100 -5.16 12.18 15.26
C TRP A 100 -4.41 11.48 14.10
N PHE A 101 -3.98 12.24 13.09
CA PHE A 101 -3.25 11.69 11.95
C PHE A 101 -1.83 11.24 12.29
N SER A 102 -1.18 11.83 13.30
CA SER A 102 0.12 11.36 13.79
C SER A 102 -0.01 9.99 14.47
N LEU A 103 -1.05 9.80 15.29
CA LEU A 103 -1.36 8.50 15.89
C LEU A 103 -1.71 7.45 14.83
N LEU A 104 -2.54 7.79 13.84
CA LEU A 104 -2.87 6.87 12.75
C LEU A 104 -1.66 6.55 11.87
N GLY A 105 -0.84 7.55 11.56
CA GLY A 105 0.42 7.37 10.81
C GLY A 105 1.39 6.44 11.54
N PHE A 106 1.50 6.59 12.86
CA PHE A 106 2.28 5.70 13.70
C PHE A 106 1.80 4.24 13.63
N LEU A 107 0.50 4.00 13.82
CA LEU A 107 -0.08 2.65 13.73
C LEU A 107 0.05 2.06 12.32
N HIS A 108 -0.07 2.90 11.29
CA HIS A 108 0.12 2.50 9.91
C HIS A 108 1.55 2.02 9.65
N LEU A 109 2.56 2.80 10.06
CA LEU A 109 3.97 2.43 9.95
C LEU A 109 4.27 1.13 10.72
N LEU A 110 3.76 0.99 11.94
CA LEU A 110 3.98 -0.22 12.74
C LEU A 110 3.35 -1.46 12.07
N THR A 111 2.17 -1.29 11.47
CA THR A 111 1.52 -2.36 10.69
C THR A 111 2.32 -2.73 9.45
N GLN A 112 2.84 -1.75 8.71
CA GLN A 112 3.70 -1.98 7.54
C GLN A 112 4.99 -2.69 7.91
N LEU A 113 5.65 -2.28 8.99
CA LEU A 113 6.85 -2.96 9.49
C LEU A 113 6.58 -4.42 9.83
N CYS A 114 5.42 -4.73 10.41
CA CYS A 114 5.02 -6.11 10.68
C CYS A 114 4.88 -6.93 9.38
N GLN A 115 4.30 -6.33 8.33
CA GLN A 115 4.11 -6.98 7.02
C GLN A 115 5.45 -7.20 6.31
N ASP A 116 6.28 -6.16 6.19
CA ASP A 116 7.58 -6.22 5.51
C ASP A 116 8.51 -7.24 6.20
N ARG A 117 8.47 -7.32 7.55
CA ARG A 117 9.23 -8.33 8.30
C ARG A 117 8.68 -9.74 8.13
N PHE A 118 7.36 -9.90 8.05
CA PHE A 118 6.76 -11.20 7.75
C PHE A 118 7.19 -11.72 6.38
N ASP A 119 7.20 -10.86 5.35
CA ASP A 119 7.66 -11.21 4.01
C ASP A 119 9.11 -11.70 4.03
N TYR A 120 9.97 -11.04 4.80
CA TYR A 120 11.35 -11.49 5.01
C TYR A 120 11.46 -12.84 5.75
N ILE A 121 10.66 -13.01 6.81
CA ILE A 121 10.64 -14.21 7.67
C ILE A 121 10.05 -15.44 6.97
N SER A 122 9.14 -15.24 6.02
CA SER A 122 8.48 -16.34 5.28
C SER A 122 9.44 -17.16 4.40
N VAL A 123 10.69 -16.72 4.25
CA VAL A 123 11.77 -17.50 3.63
C VAL A 123 12.17 -18.64 4.58
N PRO A 124 12.20 -19.92 4.13
CA PRO A 124 12.30 -21.11 4.97
C PRO A 124 13.64 -21.20 5.70
N THR A 125 13.74 -20.51 6.83
CA THR A 125 14.78 -20.66 7.83
C THR A 125 14.08 -20.80 9.17
N GLN A 126 14.34 -21.90 9.88
CA GLN A 126 13.65 -22.23 11.13
C GLN A 126 13.93 -21.15 12.18
N LEU A 127 12.98 -20.26 12.41
CA LEU A 127 13.07 -19.21 13.42
C LEU A 127 12.76 -19.76 14.81
N PRO A 128 13.37 -19.19 15.88
CA PRO A 128 13.04 -19.57 17.24
C PRO A 128 11.59 -19.20 17.57
N ARG A 129 10.87 -20.12 18.22
CA ARG A 129 9.45 -19.97 18.61
C ARG A 129 9.13 -18.66 19.36
N GLY A 130 10.10 -18.11 20.10
CA GLY A 130 9.94 -16.84 20.80
C GLY A 130 9.70 -15.63 19.89
N THR A 131 10.28 -15.61 18.69
CA THR A 131 10.06 -14.54 17.71
C THR A 131 8.62 -14.57 17.19
N HIS A 132 8.09 -15.77 16.97
CA HIS A 132 6.71 -15.92 16.52
C HIS A 132 5.70 -15.36 17.55
N VAL A 133 5.91 -15.68 18.83
CA VAL A 133 5.06 -15.18 19.92
C VAL A 133 5.09 -13.65 20.02
N ARG A 134 6.26 -13.02 19.86
CA ARG A 134 6.39 -11.54 19.90
C ARG A 134 5.61 -10.86 18.77
N ILE A 135 5.67 -11.39 17.56
CA ILE A 135 4.95 -10.82 16.39
C ILE A 135 3.44 -10.97 16.57
N VAL A 136 2.95 -12.14 17.00
CA VAL A 136 1.53 -12.36 17.26
C VAL A 136 1.02 -11.45 18.38
N ALA A 137 1.79 -11.30 19.47
CA ALA A 137 1.45 -10.39 20.56
C ALA A 137 1.37 -8.93 20.09
N LEU A 138 2.29 -8.49 19.22
CA LEU A 138 2.26 -7.16 18.61
C LEU A 138 1.02 -6.94 17.74
N LEU A 139 0.68 -7.91 16.87
CA LEU A 139 -0.50 -7.85 16.01
C LEU A 139 -1.81 -7.82 16.82
N LEU A 140 -1.89 -8.61 17.90
CA LEU A 140 -3.03 -8.56 18.82
C LEU A 140 -3.12 -7.19 19.52
N GLY A 141 -1.99 -6.64 19.97
CA GLY A 141 -1.92 -5.29 20.53
C GLY A 141 -2.43 -4.23 19.54
N LEU A 142 -2.00 -4.30 18.28
CA LEU A 142 -2.48 -3.41 17.21
C LEU A 142 -3.99 -3.53 16.99
N LEU A 143 -4.55 -4.75 16.96
CA LEU A 143 -6.00 -4.95 16.85
C LEU A 143 -6.76 -4.31 18.02
N THR A 144 -6.25 -4.48 19.26
CA THR A 144 -6.89 -3.85 20.43
C THR A 144 -6.83 -2.33 20.37
N ALA A 145 -5.71 -1.75 19.91
CA ALA A 145 -5.56 -0.31 19.73
C ALA A 145 -6.53 0.22 18.66
N CYS A 146 -6.67 -0.48 17.52
CA CYS A 146 -7.63 -0.09 16.48
C CYS A 146 -9.08 -0.18 16.97
N GLY A 147 -9.42 -1.22 17.75
CA GLY A 147 -10.74 -1.35 18.37
C GLY A 147 -11.06 -0.19 19.33
N PHE A 148 -10.09 0.23 20.14
CA PHE A 148 -10.23 1.41 20.98
C PHE A 148 -10.46 2.69 20.15
N LEU A 149 -9.72 2.86 19.05
CA LEU A 149 -9.86 4.02 18.17
C LEU A 149 -11.22 4.06 17.47
N HIS A 150 -11.77 2.92 17.05
CA HIS A 150 -13.13 2.84 16.51
C HIS A 150 -14.17 3.31 17.54
N VAL A 151 -14.05 2.85 18.78
CA VAL A 151 -14.94 3.27 19.88
C VAL A 151 -14.79 4.76 20.17
N ALA A 152 -13.56 5.29 20.17
CA ALA A 152 -13.29 6.72 20.35
C ALA A 152 -13.89 7.56 19.20
N ALA A 153 -13.70 7.13 17.95
CA ALA A 153 -14.27 7.78 16.76
C ALA A 153 -15.79 7.81 16.81
N TYR A 154 -16.42 6.68 17.16
CA TYR A 154 -17.88 6.59 17.33
C TYR A 154 -18.39 7.55 18.41
N ASN A 155 -17.77 7.54 19.60
CA ASN A 155 -18.16 8.43 20.70
C ASN A 155 -18.00 9.91 20.33
N HIS A 156 -16.96 10.27 19.59
CA HIS A 156 -16.73 11.63 19.13
C HIS A 156 -17.74 12.06 18.06
N ALA A 157 -18.14 11.14 17.16
CA ALA A 157 -19.00 11.44 16.03
C ALA A 157 -20.50 11.31 16.31
N ARG A 158 -20.90 10.71 17.43
CA ARG A 158 -22.31 10.37 17.77
C ARG A 158 -23.31 11.51 17.55
N ASN A 159 -22.90 12.75 17.78
CA ASN A 159 -23.76 13.94 17.71
C ASN A 159 -23.59 14.75 16.40
N LYS A 160 -22.59 14.44 15.57
CA LYS A 160 -22.19 15.22 14.39
C LYS A 160 -22.72 14.66 13.07
N GLY A 161 -23.33 13.46 13.11
CA GLY A 161 -23.94 12.80 11.96
C GLY A 161 -23.07 11.71 11.33
N PHE A 162 -23.68 10.92 10.45
CA PHE A 162 -23.07 9.71 9.88
C PHE A 162 -21.91 9.98 8.92
N ASN A 163 -21.98 11.03 8.10
CA ASN A 163 -20.89 11.35 7.17
C ASN A 163 -19.61 11.78 7.90
N TYR A 164 -19.77 12.52 8.99
CA TYR A 164 -18.64 12.89 9.83
C TYR A 164 -18.04 11.66 10.52
N PHE A 165 -18.89 10.73 11.00
CA PHE A 165 -18.43 9.45 11.52
C PHE A 165 -17.61 8.66 10.49
N LEU A 166 -18.15 8.46 9.28
CA LEU A 166 -17.44 7.74 8.22
C LEU A 166 -16.08 8.38 7.89
N LEU A 167 -16.00 9.70 7.86
CA LEU A 167 -14.77 10.42 7.57
C LEU A 167 -13.69 10.24 8.66
N VAL A 168 -14.08 10.25 9.94
CA VAL A 168 -13.15 10.00 11.05
C VAL A 168 -12.76 8.53 11.14
N ASP A 169 -13.72 7.62 10.92
CA ASP A 169 -13.55 6.18 11.11
C ASP A 169 -12.86 5.49 9.93
N ALA A 170 -12.95 6.03 8.71
CA ALA A 170 -12.45 5.36 7.49
C ALA A 170 -10.97 4.98 7.56
N GLU A 171 -10.11 5.86 8.07
CA GLU A 171 -8.67 5.59 8.21
C GLU A 171 -8.39 4.55 9.30
N VAL A 172 -9.16 4.58 10.39
CA VAL A 172 -9.08 3.56 11.46
C VAL A 172 -9.51 2.21 10.88
N PHE A 173 -10.60 2.19 10.11
CA PHE A 173 -11.11 1.00 9.46
C PHE A 173 -10.10 0.42 8.46
N LEU A 174 -9.47 1.26 7.66
CA LEU A 174 -8.43 0.85 6.73
C LEU A 174 -7.23 0.21 7.46
N ILE A 175 -6.78 0.80 8.56
CA ILE A 175 -5.71 0.24 9.38
C ILE A 175 -6.16 -1.09 10.02
N SER A 176 -7.38 -1.16 10.57
CA SER A 176 -7.96 -2.39 11.11
C SER A 176 -7.96 -3.54 10.10
N VAL A 177 -8.37 -3.28 8.84
CA VAL A 177 -8.34 -4.27 7.77
C VAL A 177 -6.90 -4.68 7.44
N LYS A 178 -5.94 -3.74 7.41
CA LYS A 178 -4.50 -4.04 7.16
C LYS A 178 -3.88 -4.88 8.28
N VAL A 179 -4.22 -4.61 9.54
CA VAL A 179 -3.78 -5.41 10.70
C VAL A 179 -4.43 -6.80 10.68
N ALA A 180 -5.73 -6.88 10.41
CA ALA A 180 -6.43 -8.15 10.27
C ALA A 180 -5.85 -9.00 9.14
N TYR A 181 -5.51 -8.39 8.00
CA TYR A 181 -4.80 -9.05 6.90
C TYR A 181 -3.47 -9.64 7.36
N ALA A 182 -2.63 -8.85 8.03
CA ALA A 182 -1.34 -9.32 8.54
C ALA A 182 -1.52 -10.48 9.54
N PHE A 183 -2.52 -10.40 10.43
CA PHE A 183 -2.83 -11.46 11.39
C PHE A 183 -3.29 -12.75 10.72
N VAL A 184 -4.22 -12.65 9.77
CA VAL A 184 -4.73 -13.80 9.02
C VAL A 184 -3.62 -14.46 8.21
N ARG A 185 -2.84 -13.68 7.47
CA ARG A 185 -1.71 -14.16 6.67
C ARG A 185 -0.68 -14.89 7.52
N TYR A 186 -0.36 -14.34 8.69
CA TYR A 186 0.52 -14.96 9.65
C TYR A 186 -0.05 -16.29 10.20
N GLY A 187 -1.34 -16.29 10.53
CA GLY A 187 -2.05 -17.49 10.98
C GLY A 187 -2.04 -18.60 9.93
N VAL A 188 -2.22 -18.26 8.65
CA VAL A 188 -2.15 -19.20 7.53
C VAL A 188 -0.74 -19.77 7.38
N HIS A 189 0.32 -18.95 7.46
CA HIS A 189 1.69 -19.46 7.39
C HIS A 189 2.06 -20.37 8.57
N MET A 190 1.62 -20.02 9.78
CA MET A 190 1.79 -20.89 10.95
C MET A 190 1.01 -22.20 10.80
N TRP A 191 -0.16 -22.14 10.18
CA TRP A 191 -0.96 -23.32 9.86
C TRP A 191 -0.30 -24.23 8.81
N GLU A 192 0.29 -23.63 7.76
CA GLU A 192 1.02 -24.35 6.71
C GLU A 192 2.29 -25.03 7.26
N THR A 193 3.04 -24.35 8.11
CA THR A 193 4.28 -24.89 8.70
C THR A 193 4.04 -26.02 9.70
N PHE A 194 2.91 -26.03 10.40
CA PHE A 194 2.59 -27.07 11.38
C PHE A 194 2.00 -28.35 10.75
N ALA A 195 1.45 -28.25 9.55
CA ALA A 195 0.61 -29.31 9.01
C ALA A 195 1.37 -30.26 8.06
N GLU A 196 1.08 -31.56 8.15
CA GLU A 196 1.71 -32.61 7.33
C GLU A 196 1.52 -32.39 5.81
N ARG A 197 2.53 -32.78 5.02
CA ARG A 197 2.68 -32.52 3.56
C ARG A 197 1.50 -32.97 2.69
N THR A 198 0.76 -34.00 3.08
CA THR A 198 -0.25 -34.65 2.20
C THR A 198 -1.52 -33.82 1.99
N ALA A 199 -1.79 -32.81 2.82
CA ALA A 199 -2.94 -31.91 2.66
C ALA A 199 -2.56 -30.49 2.17
N SER A 200 -1.39 -30.35 1.52
CA SER A 200 -0.83 -29.07 1.09
C SER A 200 -1.65 -28.35 0.00
N ASP A 201 -2.07 -29.06 -1.06
CA ASP A 201 -2.66 -28.44 -2.25
C ASP A 201 -3.95 -27.64 -1.97
N ARG A 202 -4.89 -28.20 -1.19
CA ARG A 202 -6.14 -27.52 -0.84
C ARG A 202 -5.92 -26.29 0.06
N ARG A 203 -4.84 -26.28 0.85
CA ARG A 203 -4.52 -25.19 1.78
C ARG A 203 -3.92 -24.00 1.04
N ALA A 204 -3.03 -24.25 0.07
CA ALA A 204 -2.46 -23.21 -0.78
C ALA A 204 -3.55 -22.45 -1.57
N GLU A 205 -4.57 -23.15 -2.05
CA GLU A 205 -5.71 -22.53 -2.73
C GLU A 205 -6.54 -21.64 -1.78
N VAL A 206 -6.85 -22.11 -0.58
CA VAL A 206 -7.56 -21.30 0.44
C VAL A 206 -6.74 -20.07 0.84
N SER A 207 -5.42 -20.23 1.02
CA SER A 207 -4.46 -19.15 1.31
C SER A 207 -4.53 -18.06 0.23
N TYR A 208 -4.48 -18.46 -1.05
CA TYR A 208 -4.61 -17.55 -2.19
C TYR A 208 -5.93 -16.77 -2.19
N TYR A 209 -7.08 -17.45 -2.03
CA TYR A 209 -8.39 -16.78 -2.05
C TYR A 209 -8.58 -15.82 -0.87
N LEU A 210 -8.05 -16.19 0.30
CA LEU A 210 -8.10 -15.36 1.50
C LEU A 210 -7.23 -14.11 1.35
N GLU A 211 -6.01 -14.25 0.81
CA GLU A 211 -5.12 -13.14 0.49
C GLU A 211 -5.75 -12.21 -0.55
N LEU A 212 -6.28 -12.75 -1.65
CA LEU A 212 -6.95 -11.98 -2.69
C LEU A 212 -8.15 -11.21 -2.12
N GLY A 213 -9.02 -11.87 -1.36
CA GLY A 213 -10.21 -11.25 -0.78
C GLY A 213 -9.86 -10.09 0.17
N LEU A 214 -8.87 -10.28 1.03
CA LEU A 214 -8.40 -9.24 1.94
C LEU A 214 -7.73 -8.07 1.19
N GLN A 215 -6.91 -8.34 0.18
CA GLN A 215 -6.30 -7.28 -0.65
C GLN A 215 -7.36 -6.47 -1.42
N LEU A 216 -8.36 -7.14 -1.99
CA LEU A 216 -9.49 -6.47 -2.64
C LEU A 216 -10.31 -5.66 -1.64
N SER A 217 -10.46 -6.13 -0.40
CA SER A 217 -11.17 -5.39 0.64
C SER A 217 -10.44 -4.09 1.01
N ILE A 218 -9.10 -4.11 1.14
CA ILE A 218 -8.29 -2.91 1.40
C ILE A 218 -8.50 -1.89 0.29
N LEU A 219 -8.37 -2.33 -0.96
CA LEU A 219 -8.49 -1.47 -2.14
C LEU A 219 -9.93 -0.93 -2.32
N GLY A 220 -10.93 -1.75 -1.99
CA GLY A 220 -12.33 -1.35 -1.99
C GLY A 220 -12.63 -0.28 -0.94
N VAL A 221 -12.08 -0.41 0.26
CA VAL A 221 -12.23 0.61 1.33
C VAL A 221 -11.56 1.92 0.92
N GLU A 222 -10.34 1.87 0.38
CA GLU A 222 -9.64 3.06 -0.13
C GLU A 222 -10.46 3.75 -1.23
N PHE A 223 -10.99 2.98 -2.18
CA PHE A 223 -11.85 3.51 -3.25
C PHE A 223 -13.15 4.14 -2.71
N LEU A 224 -13.84 3.47 -1.80
CA LEU A 224 -15.10 3.96 -1.22
C LEU A 224 -14.89 5.23 -0.40
N HIS A 225 -13.77 5.31 0.33
CA HIS A 225 -13.39 6.51 1.07
C HIS A 225 -13.08 7.69 0.13
N ASP A 226 -12.24 7.47 -0.89
CA ASP A 226 -11.92 8.50 -1.89
C ASP A 226 -13.20 8.99 -2.61
N LEU A 227 -14.10 8.06 -2.97
CA LEU A 227 -15.38 8.38 -3.57
C LEU A 227 -16.29 9.16 -2.61
N HIS A 228 -16.37 8.79 -1.34
CA HIS A 228 -17.15 9.49 -0.32
C HIS A 228 -16.67 10.95 -0.16
N MET A 229 -15.36 11.17 -0.10
CA MET A 229 -14.77 12.51 -0.03
C MET A 229 -15.10 13.38 -1.24
N VAL A 230 -15.10 12.80 -2.46
CA VAL A 230 -15.48 13.54 -3.68
C VAL A 230 -16.96 13.96 -3.65
N ILE A 231 -17.85 13.03 -3.25
CA ILE A 231 -19.29 13.28 -3.24
C ILE A 231 -19.68 14.32 -2.17
N TRP A 232 -19.08 14.24 -0.98
CA TRP A 232 -19.48 15.06 0.17
C TRP A 232 -18.61 16.30 0.40
N GLY A 233 -17.43 16.37 -0.23
CA GLY A 233 -16.51 17.50 -0.05
C GLY A 233 -17.06 18.83 -0.56
N ASN A 234 -18.08 18.85 -1.43
CA ASN A 234 -18.60 20.06 -2.07
C ASN A 234 -17.51 20.94 -2.73
N VAL A 235 -16.37 20.34 -3.08
CA VAL A 235 -15.21 21.04 -3.61
C VAL A 235 -15.22 20.95 -5.13
N PHE A 236 -16.13 21.69 -5.76
CA PHE A 236 -16.08 21.88 -7.20
C PHE A 236 -14.84 22.74 -7.52
N LEU A 237 -13.82 22.14 -8.13
CA LEU A 237 -12.64 22.81 -8.73
C LEU A 237 -11.53 23.32 -7.78
N SER A 238 -11.26 22.68 -6.63
CA SER A 238 -10.00 22.95 -5.89
C SER A 238 -8.87 22.03 -6.34
N MET A 239 -7.62 22.41 -6.01
CA MET A 239 -6.45 21.54 -6.17
C MET A 239 -6.61 20.18 -5.45
N ALA A 240 -7.32 20.13 -4.32
CA ALA A 240 -7.57 18.88 -3.60
C ALA A 240 -8.46 17.92 -4.41
N SER A 241 -9.44 18.45 -5.16
CA SER A 241 -10.31 17.65 -6.03
C SER A 241 -9.54 16.95 -7.16
N VAL A 242 -8.52 17.60 -7.71
CA VAL A 242 -7.62 17.02 -8.73
C VAL A 242 -6.80 15.88 -8.13
N VAL A 243 -6.21 16.09 -6.95
CA VAL A 243 -5.41 15.07 -6.25
C VAL A 243 -6.26 13.85 -5.88
N ILE A 244 -7.48 14.06 -5.36
CA ILE A 244 -8.39 12.95 -5.03
C ILE A 244 -8.86 12.23 -6.29
N SER A 245 -9.12 12.94 -7.39
CA SER A 245 -9.52 12.31 -8.67
C SER A 245 -8.40 11.44 -9.25
N MET A 246 -7.15 11.90 -9.16
CA MET A 246 -5.97 11.13 -9.55
C MET A 246 -5.81 9.88 -8.69
N ARG A 247 -5.96 9.99 -7.37
CA ARG A 247 -5.97 8.87 -6.43
C ARG A 247 -7.06 7.85 -6.75
N LEU A 248 -8.27 8.33 -7.04
CA LEU A 248 -9.40 7.49 -7.42
C LEU A 248 -9.11 6.70 -8.71
N HIS A 249 -8.55 7.36 -9.72
CA HIS A 249 -8.16 6.72 -10.97
C HIS A 249 -7.04 5.68 -10.78
N SER A 250 -6.03 6.00 -9.97
CA SER A 250 -4.94 5.08 -9.61
C SER A 250 -5.49 3.82 -8.93
N THR A 251 -6.35 3.99 -7.91
CA THR A 251 -6.99 2.91 -7.15
C THR A 251 -7.88 2.05 -8.05
N PHE A 252 -8.66 2.67 -8.93
CA PHE A 252 -9.50 1.95 -9.89
C PHE A 252 -8.68 1.13 -10.89
N THR A 253 -7.57 1.68 -11.37
CA THR A 253 -6.67 0.99 -12.30
C THR A 253 -6.02 -0.23 -11.64
N GLU A 254 -5.57 -0.09 -10.39
CA GLU A 254 -5.04 -1.19 -9.60
C GLU A 254 -6.12 -2.26 -9.33
N LEU A 255 -7.36 -1.85 -9.07
CA LEU A 255 -8.48 -2.77 -8.83
C LEU A 255 -8.78 -3.59 -10.09
N LYS A 256 -8.88 -2.92 -11.25
CA LYS A 256 -9.06 -3.57 -12.54
C LYS A 256 -7.92 -4.54 -12.84
N ARG A 257 -6.67 -4.14 -12.56
CA ARG A 257 -5.48 -4.99 -12.75
C ARG A 257 -5.53 -6.23 -11.87
N ARG A 258 -5.92 -6.10 -10.59
CA ARG A 258 -6.05 -7.22 -9.65
C ARG A 258 -7.17 -8.19 -10.05
N ILE A 259 -8.33 -7.67 -10.43
CA ILE A 259 -9.46 -8.49 -10.91
C ILE A 259 -9.08 -9.22 -12.21
N GLY A 260 -8.44 -8.55 -13.16
CA GLY A 260 -7.97 -9.18 -14.40
C GLY A 260 -6.97 -10.32 -14.16
N LYS A 261 -6.03 -10.14 -13.23
CA LYS A 261 -5.12 -11.22 -12.81
C LYS A 261 -5.86 -12.41 -12.20
N HIS A 262 -6.88 -12.16 -11.37
CA HIS A 262 -7.70 -13.24 -10.82
C HIS A 262 -8.52 -13.96 -11.91
N GLN A 263 -9.09 -13.23 -12.87
CA GLN A 263 -9.79 -13.84 -14.00
C GLN A 263 -8.86 -14.76 -14.80
N HIS A 264 -7.61 -14.33 -15.03
CA HIS A 264 -6.59 -15.15 -15.68
C HIS A 264 -6.28 -16.43 -14.88
N TYR A 265 -6.05 -16.28 -13.57
CA TYR A 265 -5.84 -17.41 -12.65
C TYR A 265 -7.00 -18.41 -12.67
N ALA A 266 -8.23 -17.92 -12.53
CA ALA A 266 -9.43 -18.76 -12.50
C ALA A 266 -9.64 -19.52 -13.81
N ARG A 267 -9.38 -18.87 -14.95
CA ARG A 267 -9.43 -19.50 -16.28
C ARG A 267 -8.42 -20.65 -16.38
N ILE A 268 -7.18 -20.43 -15.95
CA ILE A 268 -6.13 -21.47 -15.97
C ILE A 268 -6.51 -22.63 -15.05
N SER A 269 -6.92 -22.35 -13.81
CA SER A 269 -7.34 -23.39 -12.87
C SER A 269 -8.46 -24.28 -13.43
N GLN A 270 -9.49 -23.68 -14.06
CA GLN A 270 -10.56 -24.44 -14.73
C GLN A 270 -10.04 -25.30 -15.89
N LEU A 271 -9.06 -24.81 -16.65
CA LEU A 271 -8.44 -25.57 -17.74
C LEU A 271 -7.64 -26.76 -17.23
N LEU A 272 -6.89 -26.60 -16.13
CA LEU A 272 -6.15 -27.71 -15.53
C LEU A 272 -7.09 -28.83 -15.09
N VAL A 273 -8.17 -28.49 -14.37
CA VAL A 273 -9.13 -29.47 -13.86
C VAL A 273 -9.93 -30.13 -14.99
N GLY A 274 -10.31 -29.36 -16.02
CA GLY A 274 -11.18 -29.83 -17.09
C GLY A 274 -10.47 -30.58 -18.22
N ARG A 275 -9.23 -30.23 -18.57
CA ARG A 275 -8.52 -30.81 -19.74
C ARG A 275 -7.45 -31.82 -19.37
N TYR A 276 -6.85 -31.74 -18.19
CA TYR A 276 -5.70 -32.59 -17.83
C TYR A 276 -6.08 -33.55 -16.70
N PRO A 277 -6.13 -34.87 -16.99
CA PRO A 277 -6.47 -35.86 -15.97
C PRO A 277 -5.39 -35.93 -14.89
N SER A 278 -5.81 -36.32 -13.69
CA SER A 278 -4.89 -36.67 -12.61
C SER A 278 -4.23 -38.02 -12.91
N ALA A 279 -2.91 -38.11 -12.66
CA ALA A 279 -2.16 -39.35 -12.81
C ALA A 279 -2.60 -40.40 -11.79
N THR A 280 -2.63 -41.68 -12.18
CA THR A 280 -2.81 -42.80 -11.25
C THR A 280 -1.58 -43.01 -10.37
N ALA A 281 -1.76 -43.51 -9.15
CA ALA A 281 -0.70 -43.65 -8.16
C ALA A 281 0.53 -44.45 -8.66
N ASP A 282 0.30 -45.38 -9.60
CA ASP A 282 1.32 -46.25 -10.18
C ASP A 282 2.26 -45.55 -11.21
N GLN A 283 2.03 -44.26 -11.51
CA GLN A 283 2.83 -43.47 -12.48
C GLN A 283 3.66 -42.35 -11.83
N LEU A 284 3.74 -42.29 -10.50
CA LEU A 284 4.30 -41.18 -9.71
C LEU A 284 5.74 -41.41 -9.23
N ASP A 285 6.58 -42.10 -10.02
CA ASP A 285 7.95 -42.43 -9.60
C ASP A 285 8.94 -41.25 -9.73
N ASP A 286 8.71 -40.34 -10.68
CA ASP A 286 9.59 -39.20 -10.94
C ASP A 286 9.25 -37.98 -10.04
N PRO A 287 10.25 -37.20 -9.57
CA PRO A 287 10.02 -35.93 -8.88
C PRO A 287 9.53 -34.85 -9.87
N CYS A 288 8.81 -33.85 -9.37
CA CYS A 288 8.34 -32.76 -10.22
C CYS A 288 9.52 -31.91 -10.72
N ALA A 289 9.66 -31.72 -12.03
CA ALA A 289 10.78 -30.96 -12.62
C ALA A 289 10.76 -29.44 -12.31
N ILE A 290 9.68 -28.91 -11.72
CA ILE A 290 9.56 -27.50 -11.33
C ILE A 290 10.09 -27.29 -9.91
N CYS A 291 9.58 -28.04 -8.92
CA CYS A 291 9.94 -27.88 -7.51
C CYS A 291 10.96 -28.90 -6.99
N TRP A 292 11.28 -29.93 -7.78
CA TRP A 292 12.20 -31.03 -7.43
C TRP A 292 11.75 -31.88 -6.24
N GLU A 293 10.47 -31.82 -5.88
CA GLU A 293 9.87 -32.62 -4.81
C GLU A 293 9.06 -33.82 -5.35
N ASN A 294 8.94 -34.89 -4.55
CA ASN A 294 8.13 -36.07 -4.88
C ASN A 294 6.65 -35.71 -5.08
N MET A 295 6.04 -36.35 -6.07
CA MET A 295 4.64 -36.10 -6.45
C MET A 295 3.70 -37.09 -5.75
N HIS A 296 2.77 -36.58 -4.93
CA HIS A 296 1.64 -37.35 -4.39
C HIS A 296 0.37 -37.18 -5.24
N SER A 297 0.28 -36.05 -5.95
CA SER A 297 -0.76 -35.68 -6.91
C SER A 297 -0.05 -35.09 -8.13
N ALA A 298 -0.40 -35.52 -9.34
CA ALA A 298 0.16 -34.96 -10.57
C ALA A 298 -0.89 -34.83 -11.67
N ARG A 299 -0.70 -33.85 -12.54
CA ARG A 299 -1.49 -33.64 -13.76
C ARG A 299 -0.70 -34.11 -14.98
N VAL A 300 -1.35 -34.85 -15.87
CA VAL A 300 -0.73 -35.37 -17.10
C VAL A 300 -1.05 -34.43 -18.27
N LEU A 301 0.00 -33.86 -18.86
CA LEU A 301 -0.11 -33.06 -20.09
C LEU A 301 -0.28 -33.97 -21.32
N PRO A 302 -0.75 -33.44 -22.47
CA PRO A 302 -0.83 -34.21 -23.72
C PRO A 302 0.53 -34.74 -24.22
N CYS A 303 1.63 -34.09 -23.82
CA CYS A 303 3.00 -34.56 -24.08
C CYS A 303 3.50 -35.63 -23.07
N ARG A 304 2.64 -36.10 -22.16
CA ARG A 304 2.89 -37.10 -21.11
C ARG A 304 3.84 -36.70 -19.98
N HIS A 305 4.26 -35.44 -19.89
CA HIS A 305 4.98 -34.95 -18.71
C HIS A 305 4.04 -34.76 -17.51
N LEU A 306 4.54 -35.04 -16.31
CA LEU A 306 3.82 -35.00 -15.05
C LEU A 306 4.36 -33.87 -14.15
N PHE A 307 3.46 -33.10 -13.54
CA PHE A 307 3.79 -32.03 -12.60
C PHE A 307 2.74 -31.93 -11.50
N HIS A 308 3.11 -31.39 -10.32
CA HIS A 308 2.12 -30.98 -9.32
C HIS A 308 1.13 -29.97 -9.92
N GLU A 309 -0.13 -30.03 -9.49
CA GLU A 309 -1.16 -29.12 -10.00
C GLU A 309 -0.82 -27.65 -9.72
N THR A 310 -0.30 -27.36 -8.53
CA THR A 310 0.10 -26.01 -8.10
C THR A 310 1.29 -25.48 -8.90
N CYS A 311 2.31 -26.30 -9.12
CA CYS A 311 3.48 -25.92 -9.93
C CYS A 311 3.11 -25.69 -11.40
N LEU A 312 2.30 -26.58 -11.99
CA LEU A 312 1.84 -26.43 -13.37
C LEU A 312 0.95 -25.19 -13.54
N ARG A 313 0.07 -24.91 -12.57
CA ARG A 313 -0.77 -23.70 -12.56
C ARG A 313 0.09 -22.43 -12.58
N SER A 314 1.07 -22.35 -11.67
CA SER A 314 1.98 -21.19 -11.59
C SER A 314 2.82 -20.99 -12.86
N TRP A 315 3.25 -22.07 -13.51
CA TRP A 315 3.95 -21.99 -14.80
C TRP A 315 3.03 -21.45 -15.91
N LEU A 316 1.82 -22.01 -16.03
CA LEU A 316 0.84 -21.63 -17.05
C LEU A 316 0.33 -20.19 -16.90
N GLU A 317 0.44 -19.60 -15.72
CA GLU A 317 0.17 -18.18 -15.50
C GLU A 317 1.17 -17.26 -16.21
N GLN A 318 2.39 -17.74 -16.47
CA GLN A 318 3.46 -16.99 -17.12
C GLN A 318 3.60 -17.36 -18.59
N ASP A 319 3.62 -18.66 -18.91
CA ASP A 319 3.78 -19.15 -20.27
C ASP A 319 2.95 -20.43 -20.50
N ILE A 320 2.20 -20.44 -21.61
CA ILE A 320 1.27 -21.52 -21.96
C ILE A 320 2.03 -22.63 -22.71
N SER A 321 3.03 -23.20 -22.04
CA SER A 321 3.91 -24.20 -22.61
C SER A 321 4.22 -25.31 -21.60
N CYS A 322 4.63 -26.49 -22.08
CA CYS A 322 5.14 -27.53 -21.20
C CYS A 322 6.54 -27.15 -20.66
N PRO A 323 6.79 -27.17 -19.34
CA PRO A 323 8.10 -26.81 -18.78
C PRO A 323 9.27 -27.66 -19.30
N THR A 324 9.01 -28.94 -19.64
CA THR A 324 10.06 -29.88 -20.05
C THR A 324 10.28 -29.87 -21.57
N CYS A 325 9.22 -29.95 -22.37
CA CYS A 325 9.35 -30.05 -23.84
C CYS A 325 9.00 -28.79 -24.61
N ARG A 326 8.58 -27.71 -23.92
CA ARG A 326 8.14 -26.43 -24.51
C ARG A 326 7.02 -26.55 -25.54
N LEU A 327 6.32 -27.69 -25.58
CA LEU A 327 5.14 -27.85 -26.40
C LEU A 327 4.09 -26.82 -25.97
N HIS A 328 3.68 -25.97 -26.90
CA HIS A 328 2.63 -24.98 -26.67
C HIS A 328 1.29 -25.69 -26.44
N LEU A 329 0.53 -25.27 -25.43
CA LEU A 329 -0.74 -25.87 -25.08
C LEU A 329 -1.86 -24.99 -25.62
N ASP A 330 -2.57 -25.42 -26.66
CA ASP A 330 -3.64 -24.61 -27.26
C ASP A 330 -4.82 -24.42 -26.29
N ILE A 331 -4.78 -23.35 -25.50
CA ILE A 331 -5.83 -22.99 -24.54
C ILE A 331 -7.09 -22.46 -25.26
N GLU A 332 -6.97 -22.05 -26.53
CA GLU A 332 -8.05 -21.39 -27.29
C GLU A 332 -8.42 -22.08 -28.60
N LYS A 333 -9.66 -22.59 -28.65
CA LYS A 333 -10.44 -22.57 -29.90
C LYS A 333 -11.82 -21.96 -29.61
N LYS A 334 -11.89 -20.63 -29.55
CA LYS A 334 -12.97 -19.77 -30.12
C LYS A 334 -12.68 -18.27 -29.90
N HIS A 335 -11.97 -17.62 -30.82
CA HIS A 335 -12.46 -16.54 -31.71
C HIS A 335 -11.27 -15.94 -32.51
N PRO A 336 -11.44 -15.62 -33.80
CA PRO A 336 -10.38 -15.12 -34.67
C PRO A 336 -10.20 -13.59 -34.56
N LYS A 337 -8.95 -13.16 -34.74
CA LYS A 337 -8.45 -11.79 -35.01
C LYS A 337 -8.76 -10.70 -33.98
N LEU A 338 -7.76 -10.39 -33.16
CA LEU A 338 -7.04 -9.13 -33.31
C LEU A 338 -5.59 -9.36 -32.86
N GLU A 339 -4.73 -9.66 -33.83
CA GLU A 339 -3.34 -9.26 -33.74
C GLU A 339 -3.34 -7.74 -33.48
N ALA A 340 -3.02 -7.35 -32.25
CA ALA A 340 -2.38 -6.07 -32.05
C ALA A 340 -1.00 -6.23 -32.71
N ALA A 341 -0.95 -5.84 -33.97
CA ALA A 341 0.28 -5.63 -34.69
C ALA A 341 1.20 -4.78 -33.80
N ASN A 342 2.34 -5.35 -33.42
CA ASN A 342 3.54 -4.53 -33.44
C ASN A 342 3.63 -3.99 -34.88
N PRO A 343 3.72 -2.68 -35.10
CA PRO A 343 4.40 -2.24 -36.30
C PRO A 343 5.86 -2.62 -36.09
N ASP A 344 6.24 -3.79 -36.62
CA ASP A 344 7.58 -3.92 -37.18
C ASP A 344 7.66 -2.79 -38.21
N VAL A 345 8.34 -1.72 -37.83
CA VAL A 345 8.78 -0.71 -38.77
C VAL A 345 9.80 -1.41 -39.63
N ASP A 346 9.44 -1.66 -40.89
CA ASP A 346 10.39 -1.96 -41.94
C ASP A 346 11.43 -0.82 -41.98
N ASP A 347 12.59 -1.07 -41.37
CA ASP A 347 13.81 -0.27 -41.55
C ASP A 347 14.39 -0.59 -42.94
N ASP A 348 13.64 -0.21 -43.98
CA ASP A 348 14.13 -0.05 -45.35
C ASP A 348 13.72 1.36 -45.84
N ALA A 349 14.21 2.38 -45.15
CA ALA A 349 14.26 3.75 -45.64
C ALA A 349 15.69 4.31 -45.43
N PRO A 350 16.21 5.09 -46.38
CA PRO A 350 17.61 5.46 -46.41
C PRO A 350 17.99 6.27 -45.16
N ASN A 351 19.04 5.81 -44.48
CA ASN A 351 19.71 6.49 -43.37
C ASN A 351 19.98 7.96 -43.73
N VAL A 352 19.12 8.88 -43.28
CA VAL A 352 19.40 10.31 -43.29
C VAL A 352 20.10 10.63 -41.96
N PRO A 353 21.40 10.97 -41.96
CA PRO A 353 22.11 11.23 -40.73
C PRO A 353 21.64 12.55 -40.11
N GLY A 354 21.05 12.52 -38.91
CA GLY A 354 20.88 13.75 -38.12
C GLY A 354 19.71 13.85 -37.13
N THR A 355 18.83 12.87 -36.98
CA THR A 355 17.72 12.97 -36.01
C THR A 355 18.12 12.40 -34.64
N SER A 356 18.40 13.27 -33.66
CA SER A 356 18.54 12.87 -32.26
C SER A 356 17.17 12.74 -31.60
N GLN A 357 16.75 11.54 -31.23
CA GLN A 357 15.55 11.30 -30.41
C GLN A 357 15.95 11.32 -28.92
N HIS A 358 15.40 12.27 -28.16
CA HIS A 358 15.55 12.31 -26.70
C HIS A 358 14.20 12.04 -26.04
N VAL A 359 14.11 10.94 -25.28
CA VAL A 359 12.93 10.56 -24.49
C VAL A 359 13.17 10.92 -23.03
N PHE A 360 12.39 11.87 -22.49
CA PHE A 360 12.39 12.19 -21.07
C PHE A 360 11.33 11.35 -20.38
N HIS A 361 11.75 10.43 -19.51
CA HIS A 361 10.86 9.61 -18.71
C HIS A 361 10.67 10.21 -17.33
N PHE A 362 9.48 10.76 -17.06
CA PHE A 362 9.10 11.22 -15.73
C PHE A 362 8.36 10.11 -15.00
N ASP A 363 9.05 9.48 -14.05
CA ASP A 363 8.45 8.48 -13.17
C ASP A 363 7.85 9.15 -11.93
N GLY A 364 6.62 9.60 -12.06
CA GLY A 364 5.87 10.23 -10.95
C GLY A 364 5.77 9.33 -9.71
N SER A 365 5.77 7.99 -9.91
CA SER A 365 5.65 7.00 -8.84
C SER A 365 6.82 7.02 -7.84
N ARG A 366 7.99 7.52 -8.26
CA ARG A 366 9.16 7.68 -7.37
C ARG A 366 8.97 8.73 -6.29
N PHE A 367 8.20 9.78 -6.59
CA PHE A 367 7.94 10.85 -5.63
C PHE A 367 6.60 10.63 -4.95
N ILE A 368 5.57 10.27 -5.72
CA ILE A 368 4.21 10.09 -5.23
C ILE A 368 3.56 8.91 -5.95
N SER A 369 3.19 7.88 -5.18
CA SER A 369 2.63 6.61 -5.70
C SER A 369 1.39 6.73 -6.61
N TRP A 370 0.67 7.87 -6.56
CA TRP A 370 -0.52 8.11 -7.38
C TRP A 370 -0.30 9.05 -8.58
N LEU A 371 0.91 9.62 -8.75
CA LEU A 371 1.23 10.39 -9.96
C LEU A 371 1.37 9.48 -11.18
N PRO A 372 0.99 9.94 -12.39
CA PRO A 372 1.11 9.15 -13.59
C PRO A 372 2.58 9.15 -14.03
N THR A 373 2.99 8.09 -14.70
CA THR A 373 4.25 8.09 -15.44
C THR A 373 4.02 8.81 -16.75
N VAL A 374 4.80 9.86 -17.02
CA VAL A 374 4.70 10.65 -18.25
C VAL A 374 6.01 10.56 -19.00
N SER A 375 6.00 10.02 -20.21
CA SER A 375 7.13 10.06 -21.13
C SER A 375 6.88 11.12 -22.18
N VAL A 376 7.78 12.10 -22.28
CA VAL A 376 7.75 13.11 -23.35
C VAL A 376 8.86 12.77 -24.33
N GLU A 377 8.46 12.49 -25.57
CA GLU A 377 9.37 12.25 -26.68
C GLU A 377 9.56 13.55 -27.47
N LEU A 378 10.80 14.03 -27.56
CA LEU A 378 11.17 15.20 -28.35
C LEU A 378 11.91 14.73 -29.60
N SER A 379 11.27 14.84 -30.76
CA SER A 379 11.92 14.67 -32.06
C SER A 379 12.35 16.03 -32.60
N THR A 380 13.65 16.32 -32.57
CA THR A 380 14.19 17.51 -33.27
C THR A 380 14.38 17.16 -34.74
N SER A 381 13.48 17.64 -35.60
CA SER A 381 13.68 17.61 -37.05
C SER A 381 14.57 18.79 -37.46
N PRO A 382 15.62 18.57 -38.28
CA PRO A 382 16.59 19.63 -38.65
C PRO A 382 15.96 20.75 -39.50
N VAL A 383 14.72 20.57 -39.99
CA VAL A 383 13.99 21.53 -40.81
C VAL A 383 13.60 22.80 -40.03
N VAL A 384 13.41 22.73 -38.71
CA VAL A 384 12.98 23.89 -37.91
C VAL A 384 14.15 24.83 -37.55
N LEU A 385 15.38 24.33 -37.53
CA LEU A 385 16.56 25.14 -37.19
C LEU A 385 17.01 26.07 -38.33
N GLU A 386 16.80 25.67 -39.59
CA GLU A 386 17.13 26.54 -40.74
C GLU A 386 16.18 27.73 -40.88
N GLU A 387 14.93 27.62 -40.43
CA GLU A 387 13.93 28.69 -40.53
C GLU A 387 14.14 29.76 -39.45
N PHE A 388 14.67 29.37 -38.29
CA PHE A 388 15.05 30.30 -37.21
C PHE A 388 16.39 31.01 -37.50
N GLN A 389 17.34 30.37 -38.19
CA GLN A 389 18.60 31.03 -38.59
C GLN A 389 18.46 31.96 -39.80
N ARG A 390 17.34 31.91 -40.54
CA ARG A 390 17.09 32.78 -41.69
C ARG A 390 16.33 34.07 -41.33
N THR A 391 15.96 34.24 -40.05
CA THR A 391 15.16 35.38 -39.57
C THR A 391 15.91 36.33 -38.62
N GLU A 392 17.22 36.15 -38.41
CA GLU A 392 18.11 37.14 -37.77
C GLU A 392 19.01 37.88 -38.77
#